data_AF-X1NB67-F1
#
_entry.id   AF-X1NB67-F1
#
_cell.length_a   1.000
_cell.length_b   1.000
_cell.length_c   1.000
_cell.angle_alpha   90.00
_cell.angle_beta   90.00
_cell.angle_gamma   90.00
#
_symmetry.space_group_name_H-M   'P 1'
#
loop_
_entity.id
_entity.type
_entity.pdbx_description
1 polymer ?
#
loop_
_entity_poly.entity_id
_entity_poly.type
_entity_poly.pdbx_seq_one_letter_code
_entity_poly.pdbx_strand_id
1 'polypeptide(L)' 'PIIKLDIHLSSSTSKKVSAIIDTGFNGYISIPATLVEKSNWDFLGTEEYELANGDIVEEKVYLGKIYFD' A
#
# COMPACT_ATOMS: atom_id res chain seq x y z
N PRO A 1 -6.63 -14.90 -0.26
CA PRO A 1 -8.05 -14.43 -0.31
C PRO A 1 -8.14 -13.07 -0.98
N ILE A 2 -9.24 -12.72 -1.66
CA ILE A 2 -9.41 -11.40 -2.28
C ILE A 2 -10.46 -10.60 -1.50
N ILE A 3 -10.10 -9.38 -1.12
CA ILE A 3 -11.00 -8.42 -0.46
C ILE A 3 -11.14 -7.15 -1.30
N LYS A 4 -12.21 -6.40 -1.07
CA LYS A 4 -12.41 -5.08 -1.66
C LYS A 4 -11.99 -4.02 -0.65
N LEU A 5 -11.10 -3.13 -1.05
CA LEU A 5 -10.70 -1.96 -0.28
C LEU A 5 -11.14 -0.71 -1.03
N ASP A 6 -11.60 0.29 -0.30
CA ASP A 6 -11.71 1.65 -0.83
C ASP A 6 -10.49 2.45 -0.39
N ILE A 7 -9.66 2.86 -1.36
CA ILE A 7 -8.43 3.60 -1.09
C ILE A 7 -8.71 5.08 -1.26
N HIS A 8 -8.63 5.84 -0.17
CA HIS A 8 -8.76 7.30 -0.19
C HIS A 8 -7.42 7.94 -0.58
N LEU A 9 -7.33 8.42 -1.82
CA LEU A 9 -6.13 9.05 -2.37
C LEU A 9 -6.02 10.52 -1.98
N SER A 10 -7.17 11.18 -1.78
CA SER A 10 -7.27 12.54 -1.27
C SER A 10 -8.60 12.73 -0.53
N SER A 11 -8.88 13.94 -0.05
CA SER A 11 -10.16 14.27 0.60
C SER A 11 -11.39 14.10 -0.29
N SER A 12 -11.23 14.16 -1.62
CA SER A 12 -12.32 14.08 -2.58
C SER A 12 -12.24 12.90 -3.55
N THR A 13 -11.15 12.12 -3.50
CA THR A 13 -10.89 11.04 -4.45
C THR A 13 -10.64 9.74 -3.70
N SER A 14 -11.49 8.74 -3.97
CA SER A 14 -11.24 7.36 -3.57
C SER A 14 -11.28 6.42 -4.78
N LYS A 15 -10.71 5.22 -4.61
CA LYS A 15 -10.72 4.18 -5.62
C LYS A 15 -10.90 2.82 -4.98
N LYS A 16 -11.95 2.11 -5.41
CA LYS A 16 -12.16 0.71 -5.07
C LYS A 16 -11.18 -0.18 -5.81
N VAL A 17 -10.48 -1.02 -5.06
CA VAL A 17 -9.52 -2.00 -5.61
C VAL A 17 -9.79 -3.38 -5.04
N SER A 18 -9.39 -4.41 -5.79
CA SER A 18 -9.23 -5.76 -5.22
C SER A 18 -7.85 -5.84 -4.58
N ALA A 19 -7.79 -6.27 -3.33
CA ALA A 19 -6.54 -6.56 -2.63
C ALA A 19 -6.46 -8.07 -2.30
N ILE A 20 -5.24 -8.58 -2.27
CA ILE A 20 -4.95 -9.97 -1.89
C ILE A 20 -4.48 -9.96 -0.44
N ILE A 21 -5.09 -10.81 0.40
CA ILE A 21 -4.55 -11.12 1.73
C ILE A 21 -3.37 -12.06 1.54
N ASP A 22 -2.18 -11.56 1.83
CA ASP A 22 -0.92 -12.30 1.80
C ASP A 22 -0.39 -12.50 3.23
N THR A 23 -0.47 -13.72 3.74
CA THR A 23 0.03 -14.07 5.07
C THR A 23 1.52 -14.35 5.10
N GLY A 24 2.18 -14.43 3.93
CA GLY A 24 3.62 -14.63 3.80
C GLY A 24 4.41 -13.31 3.84
N PHE A 25 3.74 -12.17 3.71
CA PHE A 25 4.33 -10.84 3.79
C PHE A 25 4.12 -10.22 5.17
N ASN A 26 5.20 -9.81 5.85
CA ASN A 26 5.15 -9.23 7.18
C ASN A 26 5.61 -7.77 7.18
N GLY A 27 4.89 -6.93 6.43
CA GLY A 27 5.16 -5.50 6.28
C GLY A 27 3.88 -4.65 6.32
N TYR A 28 3.91 -3.49 5.66
CA TYR A 28 2.73 -2.64 5.54
C TYR A 28 1.77 -3.10 4.44
N ILE A 29 0.67 -2.39 4.25
CA ILE A 29 -0.18 -2.58 3.08
C ILE A 29 0.59 -2.09 1.84
N SER A 30 0.91 -3.01 0.93
CA SER A 30 1.51 -2.66 -0.36
C SER A 30 0.47 -2.06 -1.31
N ILE A 31 0.74 -0.87 -1.81
CA ILE A 31 -0.15 -0.13 -2.72
C ILE A 31 0.56 0.06 -4.07
N PRO A 32 -0.13 -0.13 -5.21
CA PRO A 32 0.46 0.16 -6.52
C PRO A 32 1.01 1.59 -6.61
N ALA A 33 2.25 1.75 -7.08
CA ALA A 33 2.91 3.05 -7.22
C ALA A 33 2.06 4.07 -7.98
N THR A 34 1.36 3.63 -9.03
CA THR A 34 0.45 4.49 -9.83
C THR A 34 -0.73 5.10 -9.03
N LEU A 35 -1.09 4.53 -7.88
CA LEU A 35 -2.08 5.09 -6.96
C LEU A 35 -1.42 6.05 -5.97
N VAL A 36 -0.24 5.68 -5.45
CA VAL A 36 0.56 6.52 -4.56
C VAL A 36 0.93 7.85 -5.23
N GLU A 37 1.34 7.83 -6.50
CA GLU A 37 1.62 9.03 -7.31
C GLU A 37 0.43 9.98 -7.45
N LYS A 38 -0.79 9.47 -7.27
CA LYS A 38 -2.04 10.24 -7.33
C LYS A 38 -2.57 10.61 -5.95
N SER A 39 -1.88 10.18 -4.90
CA SER A 39 -2.26 10.44 -3.53
C SER A 39 -1.62 11.71 -2.99
N ASN A 40 -2.20 12.25 -1.92
CA ASN A 40 -1.59 13.30 -1.11
C ASN A 40 -1.00 12.73 0.19
N TRP A 41 -0.58 11.47 0.20
CA TRP A 41 -0.06 10.81 1.39
C TRP A 41 1.33 11.33 1.76
N ASP A 42 1.58 11.46 3.06
CA ASP A 42 2.85 11.95 3.57
C ASP A 42 3.92 10.87 3.41
N PHE A 43 4.99 11.19 2.68
CA PHE A 43 6.16 10.33 2.58
C PHE A 43 6.92 10.31 3.91
N LEU A 44 7.21 9.11 4.41
CA LEU A 44 7.92 8.91 5.69
C LEU A 44 9.38 8.52 5.51
N GLY A 45 9.72 7.85 4.41
CA GLY A 45 11.06 7.31 4.17
C GLY A 45 11.02 6.07 3.30
N THR A 46 12.07 5.26 3.38
CA THR A 46 12.20 4.00 2.64
C THR A 46 12.46 2.84 3.58
N GLU A 47 12.11 1.63 3.13
CA GLU A 47 12.34 0.38 3.85
C GLU A 47 12.75 -0.72 2.87
N GLU A 48 13.64 -1.61 3.31
CA GLU A 48 14.10 -2.76 2.52
C GLU A 48 13.18 -3.97 2.70
N TYR A 49 12.85 -4.64 1.61
CA TYR A 49 12.04 -5.86 1.59
C TYR A 49 12.75 -6.95 0.81
N GLU A 50 12.76 -8.16 1.37
CA GLU A 50 13.13 -9.36 0.64
C GLU A 50 11.89 -9.92 -0.08
N LEU A 51 11.97 -10.02 -1.40
CA LEU A 51 10.94 -10.58 -2.26
C LEU A 51 10.99 -12.11 -2.24
N ALA A 52 9.91 -12.75 -2.66
CA ALA A 52 9.81 -14.22 -2.69
C ALA A 52 10.85 -14.90 -3.61
N ASN A 53 11.45 -14.17 -4.54
CA ASN A 53 12.54 -14.63 -5.39
C ASN A 53 13.94 -14.43 -4.76
N GLY A 54 14.02 -13.88 -3.55
CA GLY A 54 15.26 -13.58 -2.82
C GLY A 54 15.86 -12.21 -3.12
N ASP A 55 15.25 -11.41 -4.00
CA ASP A 55 15.74 -10.06 -4.29
C ASP A 55 15.44 -9.12 -3.12
N ILE A 56 16.42 -8.28 -2.75
CA ILE A 56 16.21 -7.19 -1.79
C ILE A 56 15.89 -5.92 -2.57
N VAL A 57 14.76 -5.29 -2.25
CA VAL A 57 14.31 -4.03 -2.87
C VAL A 57 14.09 -2.96 -1.80
N GLU A 58 14.40 -1.71 -2.15
CA GLU A 58 14.10 -0.54 -1.32
C GLU A 58 12.81 0.12 -1.82
N GLU A 59 11.81 0.23 -0.95
CA GLU A 59 10.49 0.76 -1.30
C GLU A 59 10.10 1.94 -0.41
N LYS A 60 9.30 2.85 -0.97
CA LYS A 60 8.84 4.06 -0.26
C LYS A 60 7.71 3.74 0.72
N VAL A 61 7.81 4.28 1.92
CA VAL A 61 6.81 4.19 2.98
C VAL A 61 6.08 5.52 3.12
N TYR A 62 4.75 5.43 3.24
CA TYR A 62 3.85 6.58 3.36
C TYR A 62 2.95 6.42 4.58
N LEU A 63 2.56 7.55 5.18
CA LEU A 63 1.61 7.57 6.28
C LEU A 63 0.18 7.44 5.73
N GLY A 64 -0.50 6.37 6.14
CA GLY A 64 -1.91 6.12 5.82
C GLY A 64 -2.80 6.08 7.06
N LYS A 65 -4.11 6.10 6.86
CA LYS A 65 -5.12 5.83 7.88
C LYS A 65 -6.03 4.71 7.41
N ILE A 66 -6.36 3.80 8.32
CA ILE A 66 -7.33 2.74 8.06
C ILE A 66 -8.62 3.14 8.80
N TYR A 67 -9.72 3.16 8.05
CA TYR A 67 -11.05 3.36 8.60
C TYR A 67 -11.75 2.00 8.61
N PHE A 68 -12.27 1.63 9.78
CA PHE A 68 -13.12 0.47 9.94
C PHE A 68 -14.56 0.98 10.07
N ASP A 69 -15.45 0.46 9.21
CA ASP A 69 -16.89 0.62 9.35
C ASP A 69 -17.47 -0.53 10.18
#